data_AF-A0AAV0XSH6-F1
#
_entry.id   AF-A0AAV0XSH6-F1
#
_cell.length_a   1.000
_cell.length_b   1.000
_cell.length_c   1.000
_cell.angle_alpha   90.00
_cell.angle_beta   90.00
_cell.angle_gamma   90.00
#
_symmetry.space_group_name_H-M   'P 1'
#
loop_
_entity.id
_entity.type
_entity.pdbx_description
1 polymer ?
#
loop_
_entity_poly.entity_id
_entity_poly.type
_entity_poly.pdbx_seq_one_letter_code
_entity_poly.pdbx_strand_id
1 'polypeptide(L)'
;MNACTELVTVNGRPFELLEDSGFHKILNHLLKGLAGLDNGCNVINKRNVRLNVIDKSKNFKSLNEVVANIKDLVKNKLLCLKMDCASRKDKSILGINVQYAAADTTVTTLHTLAMIELTQKHTAV
;
A
#
# COMPACT_ATOMS: atom_id res chain seq x y z
N MET A 1 2.38 12.95 8.28
CA MET A 1 1.37 12.06 7.66
C MET A 1 1.91 11.28 6.46
N ASN A 2 2.49 11.94 5.44
CA ASN A 2 3.02 11.24 4.23
C ASN A 2 4.00 10.11 4.54
N ALA A 3 4.98 10.33 5.42
CA ALA A 3 5.94 9.29 5.83
C ALA A 3 5.26 8.08 6.50
N CYS A 4 4.21 8.31 7.30
CA CYS A 4 3.45 7.21 7.90
C CYS A 4 2.63 6.44 6.86
N THR A 5 2.16 7.11 5.81
CA THR A 5 1.53 6.45 4.65
C THR A 5 2.53 5.58 3.90
N GLU A 6 3.71 6.11 3.60
CA GLU A 6 4.78 5.34 2.96
C GLU A 6 5.17 4.11 3.80
N LEU A 7 5.29 4.28 5.12
CA LEU A 7 5.62 3.21 6.06
C LEU A 7 4.67 2.01 5.94
N VAL A 8 3.37 2.26 5.77
CA VAL A 8 2.36 1.18 5.68
C VAL A 8 2.12 0.70 4.26
N THR A 9 2.34 1.53 3.22
CA THR A 9 2.09 1.15 1.82
C THR A 9 3.32 0.63 1.09
N VAL A 10 4.47 1.29 1.24
CA VAL A 10 5.72 0.97 0.54
C VAL A 10 6.59 0.04 1.37
N ASN A 11 6.77 0.31 2.67
CA ASN A 11 7.59 -0.52 3.54
C ASN A 11 6.83 -1.73 4.12
N GLY A 12 5.53 -1.85 3.85
CA GLY A 12 4.70 -3.00 4.24
C GLY A 12 4.55 -3.19 5.75
N ARG A 13 4.69 -2.13 6.55
CA ARG A 13 4.49 -2.23 8.00
C ARG A 13 3.00 -2.30 8.36
N PRO A 14 2.62 -3.09 9.37
CA PRO A 14 1.22 -3.16 9.81
C PRO A 14 0.78 -1.80 10.37
N PHE A 15 -0.49 -1.45 10.20
CA PHE A 15 -1.05 -0.23 10.79
C PHE A 15 -0.95 -0.23 12.32
N GLU A 16 -0.95 -1.42 12.94
CA GLU A 16 -0.79 -1.65 14.36
C GLU A 16 0.50 -1.04 14.91
N LEU A 17 1.58 -0.96 14.11
CA LEU A 17 2.83 -0.31 14.49
C LEU A 17 2.63 1.13 14.97
N LEU A 18 1.62 1.82 14.41
CA LEU A 18 1.32 3.22 14.74
C LEU A 18 0.63 3.40 16.10
N GLU A 19 0.24 2.31 16.75
CA GLU A 19 -0.34 2.28 18.11
C GLU A 19 0.66 1.71 19.13
N ASP A 20 1.83 1.23 18.69
CA ASP A 20 2.80 0.61 19.58
C ASP A 20 3.36 1.63 20.57
N SER A 21 3.36 1.26 21.85
CA SER A 21 3.89 2.12 22.91
C SER A 21 5.37 2.48 22.71
N GLY A 22 6.18 1.57 22.14
CA GLY A 22 7.58 1.82 21.79
C GLY A 22 7.72 2.85 20.67
N PHE A 23 6.90 2.73 19.63
CA PHE A 23 6.85 3.69 18.53
C PHE A 23 6.44 5.08 19.01
N HIS A 24 5.39 5.16 19.83
CA HIS A 24 4.96 6.42 20.45
C HIS A 24 6.03 7.02 21.36
N LYS A 25 6.77 6.21 22.13
CA LYS A 25 7.88 6.72 22.93
C LYS A 25 8.91 7.38 22.03
N ILE A 26 9.39 6.70 20.99
CA ILE A 26 10.37 7.28 20.06
C ILE A 26 9.84 8.60 19.46
N LEU A 27 8.62 8.57 18.90
CA LEU A 27 8.01 9.73 18.26
C LEU A 27 7.81 10.90 19.24
N ASN A 28 7.29 10.64 20.44
CA ASN A 28 7.01 11.67 21.44
C ASN A 28 8.30 12.32 21.95
N HIS A 29 9.40 11.58 22.07
CA HIS A 29 10.69 12.18 22.44
C HIS A 29 11.20 13.13 21.34
N LEU A 30 11.06 12.75 20.07
CA LEU A 30 11.40 13.62 18.95
C LEU A 30 10.51 14.87 18.93
N LEU A 31 9.20 14.71 19.10
CA LEU A 31 8.24 15.83 19.12
C LEU A 31 8.48 16.77 20.30
N LYS A 32 8.82 16.25 21.48
CA LYS A 32 9.21 17.07 22.64
C LYS A 32 10.51 17.83 22.41
N GLY A 33 11.50 17.22 21.75
CA GLY A 33 12.72 17.92 21.34
C GLY A 33 12.47 19.02 20.31
N LEU A 34 11.38 18.91 19.55
CA LEU A 34 10.92 19.88 18.54
C LEU A 34 9.86 20.87 19.06
N ALA A 35 9.58 20.89 20.38
CA ALA A 35 8.50 21.64 21.03
C ALA A 35 8.61 23.19 20.99
N GLY A 36 9.26 23.76 19.97
CA GLY A 36 9.01 25.12 19.48
C GLY A 36 8.02 25.17 18.29
N LEU A 37 7.61 24.02 17.76
CA LEU A 37 6.67 23.89 16.64
C LEU A 37 5.32 23.33 17.13
N ASP A 38 4.74 23.98 18.13
CA ASP A 38 3.32 23.77 18.46
C ASP A 38 2.47 24.46 17.39
N ASN A 39 2.21 23.74 16.29
CA ASN A 39 1.23 24.15 15.28
C ASN A 39 0.62 22.89 14.66
N GLY A 40 -0.28 22.23 15.39
CA GLY A 40 -1.30 21.36 14.79
C GLY A 40 -0.79 20.08 14.13
N CYS A 41 0.16 19.37 14.74
CA CYS A 41 0.57 18.07 14.23
C CYS A 41 -0.62 17.09 14.32
N ASN A 42 -1.21 16.74 13.17
CA ASN A 42 -2.27 15.74 13.06
C ASN A 42 -1.85 14.48 13.84
N VAL A 43 -2.67 14.08 14.82
CA VAL A 43 -2.41 12.91 15.67
C VAL A 43 -2.09 11.69 14.80
N ILE A 44 -0.86 11.17 14.92
CA ILE A 44 -0.42 9.99 14.19
C ILE A 44 -0.94 8.77 14.95
N ASN A 45 -1.92 8.09 14.35
CA ASN A 45 -2.49 6.84 14.84
C ASN A 45 -2.98 6.01 13.65
N LYS A 46 -3.30 4.74 13.89
CA LYS A 46 -3.78 3.79 12.87
C LYS A 46 -4.98 4.33 12.09
N ARG A 47 -5.95 4.93 12.78
CA ARG A 47 -7.18 5.45 12.16
C ARG A 47 -6.87 6.56 11.14
N ASN A 48 -6.10 7.56 11.55
CA ASN A 48 -5.82 8.74 10.74
C ASN A 48 -4.91 8.39 9.56
N VAL A 49 -3.92 7.52 9.75
CA VAL A 49 -3.07 7.06 8.65
C VAL A 49 -3.88 6.22 7.66
N ARG A 50 -4.77 5.34 8.14
CA ARG A 50 -5.66 4.56 7.26
C ARG A 50 -6.59 5.46 6.45
N LEU A 51 -7.18 6.48 7.07
CA LEU A 51 -8.02 7.45 6.36
C LEU A 51 -7.21 8.20 5.31
N ASN A 52 -5.97 8.61 5.62
CA ASN A 52 -5.10 9.28 4.67
C ASN A 52 -4.72 8.39 3.48
N VAL A 53 -4.48 7.09 3.70
CA VAL A 53 -4.27 6.11 2.62
C VAL A 53 -5.49 6.05 1.71
N ILE A 54 -6.69 5.93 2.29
CA ILE A 54 -7.94 5.85 1.53
C ILE A 54 -8.18 7.15 0.73
N ASP A 55 -8.00 8.30 1.36
CA ASP A 55 -8.21 9.61 0.71
C ASP A 55 -7.28 9.79 -0.49
N LYS A 56 -5.99 9.47 -0.31
CA LYS A 56 -5.02 9.47 -1.41
C LYS A 56 -5.38 8.49 -2.52
N SER A 57 -5.90 7.32 -2.19
CA SER A 57 -6.30 6.33 -3.19
C SER A 57 -7.54 6.76 -3.99
N LYS A 58 -8.41 7.58 -3.40
CA LYS A 58 -9.61 8.13 -4.06
C LYS A 58 -9.32 9.42 -4.83
N ASN A 59 -8.24 10.11 -4.51
CA ASN A 59 -7.85 11.31 -5.22
C ASN A 59 -7.49 10.95 -6.68
N PHE A 60 -8.31 11.43 -7.62
CA PHE A 60 -8.18 11.11 -9.04
C PHE A 60 -6.79 11.47 -9.61
N LYS A 61 -6.17 12.54 -9.10
CA LYS A 61 -4.83 12.95 -9.53
C LYS A 61 -3.78 11.93 -9.07
N SER A 62 -3.77 11.60 -7.78
CA SER A 62 -2.83 10.61 -7.23
C SER A 62 -3.03 9.21 -7.83
N LEU A 63 -4.28 8.82 -8.11
CA LEU A 63 -4.57 7.55 -8.78
C LEU A 63 -3.99 7.52 -10.20
N ASN A 64 -4.21 8.57 -10.99
CA ASN A 64 -3.68 8.64 -12.35
C ASN A 64 -2.14 8.67 -12.37
N GLU A 65 -1.50 9.32 -11.40
CA GLU A 65 -0.04 9.30 -11.25
C GLU A 65 0.47 7.86 -11.02
N VAL A 66 -0.17 7.10 -10.12
CA VAL A 66 0.20 5.69 -9.88
C VAL A 66 -0.01 4.83 -11.13
N VAL A 67 -1.14 4.98 -11.81
CA VAL A 67 -1.43 4.24 -13.05
C VAL A 67 -0.44 4.60 -14.15
N ALA A 68 -0.10 5.88 -14.32
CA ALA A 68 0.90 6.34 -15.29
C ALA A 68 2.27 5.74 -14.98
N ASN A 69 2.70 5.75 -13.72
CA ASN A 69 3.96 5.15 -13.29
C ASN A 69 4.01 3.65 -13.59
N ILE A 70 2.93 2.91 -13.30
CA ILE A 70 2.87 1.48 -13.64
C ILE A 70 2.92 1.29 -15.16
N LYS A 71 2.17 2.07 -15.94
CA LYS A 71 2.18 2.00 -17.42
C LYS A 71 3.57 2.23 -17.99
N ASP A 72 4.29 3.24 -17.49
CA ASP A 72 5.66 3.52 -17.92
C ASP A 72 6.61 2.41 -17.48
N LEU A 73 6.44 1.85 -16.28
CA LEU A 73 7.25 0.73 -15.79
C LEU A 73 7.08 -0.53 -16.64
N VAL A 74 5.90 -0.79 -17.19
CA VAL A 74 5.61 -1.99 -17.99
C VAL A 74 5.75 -1.77 -19.51
N LYS A 75 5.94 -0.53 -19.94
CA LYS A 75 6.01 -0.17 -21.36
C LYS A 75 7.16 -0.89 -22.05
N ASN A 76 6.85 -1.50 -23.20
CA ASN A 76 7.81 -2.24 -24.03
C ASN A 76 8.54 -3.39 -23.31
N LYS A 77 7.96 -3.94 -22.24
CA LYS A 77 8.48 -5.11 -21.52
C LYS A 77 7.59 -6.31 -21.76
N LEU A 78 8.17 -7.52 -21.69
CA LEU A 78 7.39 -8.74 -21.64
C LEU A 78 6.67 -8.82 -20.28
N LEU A 79 5.35 -8.94 -20.32
CA LEU A 79 4.49 -8.94 -19.14
C LEU A 79 3.89 -10.33 -18.89
N CYS A 80 3.78 -10.69 -17.62
CA CYS A 80 3.01 -11.82 -17.14
C CYS A 80 1.98 -11.30 -16.15
N LEU A 81 0.70 -11.59 -16.40
CA LEU A 81 -0.38 -11.33 -15.45
C LEU A 81 -0.62 -12.60 -14.63
N LYS A 82 -0.45 -12.52 -13.31
CA LYS A 82 -0.74 -13.61 -12.38
C LYS A 82 -2.08 -13.35 -11.70
N MET A 83 -2.96 -14.34 -11.78
CA MET A 83 -4.27 -14.33 -11.13
C MET A 83 -4.31 -15.50 -10.17
N ASP A 84 -4.15 -15.19 -8.87
CA ASP A 84 -4.07 -16.17 -7.81
C ASP A 84 -5.36 -16.13 -6.99
N CYS A 85 -5.96 -17.29 -6.70
CA CYS A 85 -7.14 -17.36 -5.85
C CYS A 85 -6.86 -18.18 -4.59
N ALA A 86 -7.22 -17.63 -3.43
CA ALA A 86 -7.11 -18.33 -2.15
C ALA A 86 -8.42 -18.22 -1.36
N SER A 87 -8.83 -19.32 -0.74
CA SER A 87 -10.04 -19.38 0.09
C SER A 87 -9.71 -19.75 1.53
N ARG A 88 -10.23 -18.99 2.51
CA ARG A 88 -10.08 -19.27 3.95
C ARG A 88 -11.27 -18.75 4.73
N LYS A 89 -11.85 -19.57 5.62
CA LYS A 89 -12.99 -19.20 6.50
C LYS A 89 -14.09 -18.44 5.74
N ASP A 90 -14.61 -19.07 4.69
CA ASP A 90 -15.68 -18.55 3.81
C ASP A 90 -15.35 -17.28 3.00
N LYS A 91 -14.09 -16.84 3.01
CA LYS A 91 -13.62 -15.74 2.17
C LYS A 91 -12.76 -16.26 1.04
N SER A 92 -13.14 -15.97 -0.19
CA SER A 92 -12.30 -16.14 -1.36
C SER A 92 -11.69 -14.80 -1.75
N ILE A 93 -10.39 -14.77 -2.04
CA ILE A 93 -9.68 -13.58 -2.48
C ILE A 93 -8.98 -13.89 -3.80
N LEU A 94 -9.24 -13.07 -4.82
CA LEU A 94 -8.51 -13.03 -6.08
C LEU A 94 -7.42 -11.96 -6.01
N GLY A 95 -6.17 -12.39 -5.99
CA GLY A 95 -5.01 -11.54 -6.18
C GLY A 95 -4.70 -11.38 -7.67
N ILE A 96 -4.58 -10.14 -8.13
CA ILE A 96 -4.15 -9.80 -9.48
C ILE A 96 -2.80 -9.11 -9.37
N ASN A 97 -1.78 -9.72 -9.96
CA ASN A 97 -0.41 -9.21 -9.93
C ASN A 97 0.13 -9.09 -11.37
N VAL A 98 0.95 -8.07 -11.63
CA VAL A 98 1.75 -7.96 -12.86
C VAL A 98 3.20 -8.28 -12.55
N GLN A 99 3.79 -9.16 -13.34
CA GLN A 99 5.20 -9.50 -13.31
C GLN A 99 5.85 -9.07 -14.63
N TYR A 100 7.03 -8.46 -14.57
CA TYR A 100 7.80 -8.08 -15.75
C TYR A 100 9.30 -8.24 -15.50
N ALA A 101 10.07 -8.49 -16.56
CA ALA A 101 11.53 -8.47 -16.50
C ALA A 101 12.03 -7.01 -16.63
N ALA A 102 12.98 -6.60 -15.78
CA ALA A 102 13.68 -5.34 -16.01
C ALA A 102 14.58 -5.46 -17.25
N ALA A 103 14.76 -4.37 -17.99
CA ALA A 103 15.45 -4.38 -19.28
C ALA A 103 16.93 -4.82 -19.19
N ASP A 104 17.51 -4.73 -18.00
CA ASP A 104 18.93 -4.86 -17.69
C ASP A 104 19.22 -5.96 -16.64
N THR A 105 18.21 -6.71 -16.19
CA THR A 105 18.43 -7.77 -15.19
C THR A 105 17.63 -9.03 -15.49
N THR A 106 18.13 -10.18 -15.03
CA THR A 106 17.37 -11.43 -14.99
C THR A 106 16.33 -11.46 -13.88
N VAL A 107 16.23 -10.40 -13.09
CA VAL A 107 15.33 -10.29 -11.96
C VAL A 107 13.98 -9.80 -12.44
N THR A 108 12.94 -10.59 -12.19
CA THR A 108 11.57 -10.18 -12.45
C THR A 108 11.04 -9.36 -11.28
N THR A 109 10.38 -8.25 -11.58
CA THR A 109 9.67 -7.44 -10.59
C THR A 109 8.19 -7.83 -10.57
N LEU A 110 7.60 -7.95 -9.38
CA LEU A 110 6.18 -8.24 -9.17
C LEU A 110 5.50 -7.04 -8.53
N HIS A 111 4.35 -6.64 -9.05
CA HIS A 111 3.49 -5.61 -8.47
C HIS A 111 2.07 -6.15 -8.28
N THR A 112 1.53 -6.00 -7.08
CA THR A 112 0.12 -6.31 -6.81
C THR A 112 -0.74 -5.17 -7.32
N LEU A 113 -1.65 -5.49 -8.25
CA LEU A 113 -2.58 -4.53 -8.84
C LEU A 113 -3.89 -4.49 -8.05
N ALA A 114 -4.39 -5.65 -7.63
CA ALA A 114 -5.63 -5.75 -6.88
C ALA A 114 -5.67 -6.98 -5.99
N MET A 115 -6.37 -6.86 -4.87
CA MET A 115 -6.80 -7.96 -4.01
C MET A 115 -8.31 -7.83 -3.85
N ILE A 116 -9.07 -8.73 -4.47
CA ILE A 116 -10.52 -8.63 -4.59
C ILE A 116 -11.17 -9.76 -3.80
N GLU A 117 -12.01 -9.42 -2.82
CA GLU A 117 -12.86 -10.41 -2.15
C GLU A 117 -13.96 -10.87 -3.11
N LEU A 118 -14.04 -12.16 -3.36
CA LEU A 118 -15.05 -12.78 -4.20
C LEU A 118 -16.20 -13.25 -3.33
N THR A 119 -17.37 -12.63 -3.52
CA THR A 119 -18.60 -12.92 -2.75
C THR A 119 -19.49 -13.97 -3.42
N GLN A 120 -19.23 -14.29 -4.69
CA GLN A 120 -19.95 -15.33 -5.43
C GLN A 120 -19.09 -16.59 -5.55
N LYS A 121 -19.73 -17.76 -5.48
CA LYS A 121 -19.04 -19.05 -5.62
C LYS A 121 -18.38 -19.16 -6.99
N HIS A 122 -17.19 -19.76 -7.01
CA HIS A 122 -16.46 -20.10 -8.22
C HIS A 122 -17.23 -21.16 -9.02
N THR A 123 -18.15 -20.75 -9.89
CA THR A 123 -18.59 -21.60 -10.99
C THR A 123 -17.82 -21.15 -12.22
N ALA A 124 -16.77 -21.90 -12.56
CA ALA A 124 -16.22 -21.88 -13.90
C ALA A 124 -17.19 -22.69 -14.78
N VAL A 125 -18.33 -22.09 -15.12
CA VAL A 125 -19.27 -22.58 -16.13
C VAL A 125 -19.69 -21.41 -16.97
#